data_AF-A0AAW5KRS5-F1
#
_entry.id   AF-A0AAW5KRS5-F1
#
_cell.length_a   1.000
_cell.length_b   1.000
_cell.length_c   1.000
_cell.angle_alpha   90.00
_cell.angle_beta   90.00
_cell.angle_gamma   90.00
#
_symmetry.space_group_name_H-M   'P 1'
#
loop_
_entity.id
_entity.type
_entity.pdbx_description
1 polymer ?
#
loop_
_entity_poly.entity_id
_entity_poly.type
_entity_poly.pdbx_seq_one_letter_code
_entity_poly.pdbx_strand_id
1 'polypeptide(L)'
;MKLKSNFKRILSGVMSLAMAATLLPSLPVVAEEATEKYPYTMFAASDTEGSITINANNFCVNGNIATNGTIVSSGNMNVNGTKTENADEEMIYILKKLNYSYFSGDNVETYADDYSFEDLNININNPMDVNGTLELTGNINLNSGIKAVEDVTINGEVKNTNNSVICSETGDINIETSNVNFSGLIYAPYGDINIDTDNLNLNNVIIIGQTITIDCPSINANYSNSMAELVGTTSDIEVDLSVFGGYNSETNSMNLTWYTNYTNSSYEIWSSDDNMNYLSEAIVENGVYTYQHPITEDFETKYFKVSLTTNYGEVVYSNSVKVVKSENGYVVTFTDTDGDGLSDLLEKEYGTNINKVDTDDDGLTDYQEIYITGTNPTKYDSVTEGVSDADADSDSDGLTNAQEIELGTDPRNDDTDNDGLSDYDEINIYGTDPLIPDTDGDGLKDGDEPHIGLDPTNPETFDVPDAEHVSNQTIAENSEALKEINTDDNPYKMSIEIESTGYVEGNLNARETSYSNAIKNDAILGIAPELTCDNSCNISKVVLKFNIADEFVDNELNLFPDEPDLQGLKRLTIFKYFEDMNMLLPI
;
A
#
# COMPACT_ATOMS: atom_id res chain seq x y z
N MET A 1 -9.16 8.57 -19.24
CA MET A 1 -10.09 8.10 -18.20
C MET A 1 -9.22 7.55 -17.09
N LYS A 2 -9.10 8.30 -15.99
CA LYS A 2 -8.22 8.02 -14.85
C LYS A 2 -8.80 6.89 -13.98
N LEU A 3 -7.91 6.28 -13.18
CA LEU A 3 -8.13 5.32 -12.09
C LEU A 3 -8.24 3.85 -12.48
N LYS A 4 -7.12 3.12 -12.34
CA LYS A 4 -6.97 1.93 -11.46
C LYS A 4 -5.60 1.27 -11.69
N SER A 5 -4.61 1.66 -10.89
CA SER A 5 -3.41 0.86 -10.64
C SER A 5 -2.84 1.25 -9.29
N ASN A 6 -3.49 0.80 -8.22
CA ASN A 6 -3.02 0.82 -6.84
C ASN A 6 -3.47 -0.49 -6.16
N PHE A 7 -3.14 -1.65 -6.76
CA PHE A 7 -3.58 -2.95 -6.23
C PHE A 7 -2.47 -4.01 -6.18
N LYS A 8 -1.23 -3.57 -5.92
CA LYS A 8 -0.12 -4.44 -5.47
C LYS A 8 0.45 -3.99 -4.11
N ARG A 9 -0.41 -3.50 -3.21
CA ARG A 9 -0.16 -3.29 -1.78
C ARG A 9 -1.17 -4.08 -0.97
N ILE A 10 -1.14 -5.41 -1.11
CA ILE A 10 -1.78 -6.34 -0.17
C ILE A 10 -0.87 -7.57 -0.09
N LEU A 11 0.25 -7.43 0.60
CA LEU A 11 0.97 -8.56 1.19
C LEU A 11 1.05 -8.31 2.69
N SER A 12 -0.07 -8.60 3.36
CA SER A 12 -0.17 -9.01 4.76
C SER A 12 0.60 -8.17 5.81
N GLY A 13 0.14 -6.95 6.04
CA GLY A 13 0.02 -6.49 7.43
C GLY A 13 -0.91 -7.47 8.16
N VAL A 14 -0.53 -7.89 9.37
CA VAL A 14 -1.11 -8.99 10.17
C VAL A 14 -0.66 -10.40 9.74
N MET A 15 0.63 -10.71 9.91
CA MET A 15 1.01 -12.09 10.26
C MET A 15 0.65 -12.31 11.73
N SER A 16 -0.63 -12.57 11.94
CA SER A 16 -1.20 -13.04 13.19
C SER A 16 -0.43 -14.25 13.68
N LEU A 17 -0.11 -14.22 14.97
CA LEU A 17 0.27 -15.34 15.82
C LEU A 17 -0.56 -16.60 15.52
N ALA A 18 -0.06 -17.49 14.66
CA ALA A 18 -0.28 -18.94 14.69
C ALA A 18 0.43 -19.60 13.49
N MET A 19 1.63 -20.13 13.70
CA MET A 19 2.20 -21.17 12.83
C MET A 19 1.28 -22.39 12.82
N ALA A 20 0.39 -22.50 11.83
CA ALA A 20 -0.17 -23.78 11.40
C ALA A 20 0.75 -24.34 10.30
N ALA A 21 1.79 -25.07 10.72
CA ALA A 21 2.61 -25.88 9.83
C ALA A 21 1.72 -26.85 9.04
N THR A 22 1.53 -26.58 7.75
CA THR A 22 0.96 -27.54 6.81
C THR A 22 1.95 -27.81 5.68
N LEU A 23 2.34 -29.07 5.61
CA LEU A 23 3.26 -29.67 4.65
C LEU A 23 2.82 -29.37 3.21
N LEU A 24 3.71 -28.80 2.39
CA LEU A 24 3.62 -28.82 0.94
C LEU A 24 4.58 -29.87 0.37
N PRO A 25 4.16 -30.64 -0.65
CA PRO A 25 4.94 -31.75 -1.19
C PRO A 25 6.14 -31.24 -1.99
N SER A 26 7.29 -31.87 -1.74
CA SER A 26 8.51 -31.74 -2.54
C SER A 26 8.24 -32.08 -4.01
N LEU A 27 8.55 -31.16 -4.92
CA LEU A 27 8.73 -31.48 -6.34
C LEU A 27 10.21 -31.83 -6.60
N PRO A 28 10.51 -32.79 -7.48
CA PRO A 28 11.86 -33.27 -7.70
C PRO A 28 12.66 -32.35 -8.63
N VAL A 29 13.94 -32.21 -8.29
CA VAL A 29 15.14 -32.07 -9.14
C VAL A 29 14.87 -31.75 -10.61
N VAL A 30 15.25 -30.55 -11.04
CA VAL A 30 15.40 -30.21 -12.46
C VAL A 30 16.88 -30.32 -12.84
N ALA A 31 17.11 -31.01 -13.95
CA ALA A 31 18.39 -31.17 -14.60
C ALA A 31 18.97 -29.81 -15.02
N GLU A 32 20.28 -29.75 -15.21
CA GLU A 32 21.00 -28.60 -15.77
C GLU A 32 20.39 -28.24 -17.14
N GLU A 33 19.44 -27.29 -17.15
CA GLU A 33 18.80 -26.79 -18.37
C GLU A 33 19.81 -25.93 -19.13
N ALA A 34 19.89 -26.14 -20.45
CA ALA A 34 20.65 -25.26 -21.32
C ALA A 34 20.09 -23.84 -21.20
N THR A 35 20.93 -22.87 -20.87
CA THR A 35 20.52 -21.47 -20.69
C THR A 35 19.82 -20.97 -21.95
N GLU A 36 18.55 -20.58 -21.83
CA GLU A 36 17.80 -20.01 -22.94
C GLU A 36 18.38 -18.65 -23.33
N LYS A 37 18.54 -18.43 -24.64
CA LYS A 37 19.19 -17.25 -25.20
C LYS A 37 18.17 -16.19 -25.58
N TYR A 38 18.55 -14.92 -25.46
CA TYR A 38 17.71 -13.81 -25.90
C TYR A 38 17.40 -13.92 -27.41
N PRO A 39 16.12 -13.89 -27.84
CA PRO A 39 15.76 -14.34 -29.18
C PRO A 39 15.90 -13.26 -30.26
N TYR A 40 16.06 -11.98 -29.90
CA TYR A 40 16.02 -10.86 -30.84
C TYR A 40 17.39 -10.28 -31.14
N THR A 41 17.58 -9.87 -32.40
CA THR A 41 18.72 -9.02 -32.82
C THR A 41 18.43 -7.56 -32.51
N MET A 42 17.17 -7.15 -32.62
CA MET A 42 16.69 -5.81 -32.31
C MET A 42 15.34 -5.92 -31.60
N PHE A 43 15.22 -5.26 -30.45
CA PHE A 43 13.97 -5.16 -29.71
C PHE A 43 13.73 -3.72 -29.26
N ALA A 44 12.53 -3.19 -29.54
CA ALA A 44 12.08 -1.91 -29.02
C ALA A 44 10.84 -2.11 -28.14
N ALA A 45 10.87 -1.62 -26.90
CA ALA A 45 9.77 -1.82 -25.94
C ALA A 45 8.61 -0.83 -26.11
N SER A 46 8.81 0.29 -26.82
CA SER A 46 7.75 1.29 -27.03
C SER A 46 6.60 0.72 -27.85
N ASP A 47 5.37 0.99 -27.42
CA ASP A 47 4.11 0.63 -28.09
C ASP A 47 3.69 1.63 -29.19
N THR A 48 4.54 2.63 -29.46
CA THR A 48 4.25 3.72 -30.39
C THR A 48 4.51 3.36 -31.86
N GLU A 49 3.88 4.12 -32.76
CA GLU A 49 4.15 4.00 -34.20
C GLU A 49 5.61 4.39 -34.50
N GLY A 50 6.33 3.53 -35.21
CA GLY A 50 7.73 3.79 -35.57
C GLY A 50 8.73 3.56 -34.43
N SER A 51 8.35 2.83 -33.38
CA SER A 51 9.25 2.38 -32.31
C SER A 51 10.52 1.70 -32.82
N ILE A 52 10.48 1.07 -33.99
CA ILE A 52 11.68 0.83 -34.80
C ILE A 52 11.53 1.59 -36.12
N THR A 53 12.38 2.58 -36.36
CA THR A 53 12.39 3.38 -37.59
C THR A 53 13.72 3.21 -38.33
N ILE A 54 13.65 2.76 -39.57
CA ILE A 54 14.81 2.51 -40.44
C ILE A 54 14.75 3.38 -41.69
N ASN A 55 15.60 4.40 -41.75
CA ASN A 55 15.78 5.26 -42.92
C ASN A 55 16.93 4.73 -43.78
N ALA A 56 16.66 3.71 -44.59
CA ALA A 56 17.65 3.07 -45.47
C ALA A 56 17.08 2.69 -46.84
N ASN A 57 17.93 2.60 -47.87
CA ASN A 57 17.50 2.06 -49.17
C ASN A 57 17.30 0.54 -49.09
N ASN A 58 18.21 -0.14 -48.38
CA ASN A 58 18.16 -1.58 -48.12
C ASN A 58 18.52 -1.86 -46.66
N PHE A 59 17.68 -2.62 -45.97
CA PHE A 59 17.88 -3.08 -44.60
C PHE A 59 17.76 -4.59 -44.56
N CYS A 60 18.83 -5.29 -44.16
CA CYS A 60 18.88 -6.74 -44.07
C CYS A 60 19.24 -7.17 -42.66
N VAL A 61 18.45 -8.06 -42.05
CA VAL A 61 18.74 -8.63 -40.73
C VAL A 61 18.75 -10.15 -40.81
N ASN A 62 19.82 -10.78 -40.33
CA ASN A 62 19.92 -12.22 -40.14
C ASN A 62 19.66 -12.56 -38.67
N GLY A 63 18.37 -12.61 -38.31
CA GLY A 63 17.88 -12.81 -36.96
C GLY A 63 16.48 -12.24 -36.79
N ASN A 64 15.94 -12.33 -35.57
CA ASN A 64 14.59 -11.86 -35.26
C ASN A 64 14.57 -10.38 -34.88
N ILE A 65 13.48 -9.69 -35.20
CA ILE A 65 13.19 -8.32 -34.78
C ILE A 65 11.79 -8.30 -34.17
N ALA A 66 11.65 -7.64 -33.02
CA ALA A 66 10.36 -7.44 -32.40
C ALA A 66 10.21 -6.01 -31.86
N THR A 67 8.98 -5.51 -31.84
CA THR A 67 8.63 -4.28 -31.12
C THR A 67 7.20 -4.37 -30.60
N ASN A 68 6.91 -3.65 -29.51
CA ASN A 68 5.54 -3.49 -28.99
C ASN A 68 4.72 -2.50 -29.82
N GLY A 69 5.36 -1.66 -30.63
CA GLY A 69 4.71 -0.73 -31.54
C GLY A 69 4.76 -1.22 -32.99
N THR A 70 5.14 -0.33 -33.91
CA THR A 70 5.27 -0.66 -35.35
C THR A 70 6.69 -0.44 -35.88
N ILE A 71 7.03 -1.14 -36.97
CA ILE A 71 8.32 -1.00 -37.66
C ILE A 71 8.12 -0.20 -38.94
N VAL A 72 8.80 0.94 -39.05
CA VAL A 72 8.77 1.82 -40.21
C VAL A 72 10.08 1.70 -40.99
N SER A 73 10.01 1.56 -42.32
CA SER A 73 11.18 1.50 -43.20
C SER A 73 10.96 2.32 -44.46
N SER A 74 11.91 3.21 -44.80
CA SER A 74 11.82 4.04 -46.00
C SER A 74 12.14 3.28 -47.30
N GLY A 75 12.86 2.16 -47.21
CA GLY A 75 13.27 1.33 -48.35
C GLY A 75 12.99 -0.16 -48.16
N ASN A 76 13.74 -1.00 -48.88
CA ASN A 76 13.53 -2.44 -48.85
C ASN A 76 14.00 -3.03 -47.52
N MET A 77 13.09 -3.71 -46.82
CA MET A 77 13.37 -4.43 -45.58
C MET A 77 13.34 -5.94 -45.83
N ASN A 78 14.43 -6.63 -45.51
CA ASN A 78 14.54 -8.09 -45.56
C ASN A 78 14.96 -8.64 -44.19
N VAL A 79 14.09 -9.40 -43.54
CA VAL A 79 14.36 -10.04 -42.25
C VAL A 79 14.44 -11.55 -42.47
N ASN A 80 15.65 -12.10 -42.38
CA ASN A 80 15.93 -13.53 -42.42
C ASN A 80 15.75 -14.14 -41.02
N GLY A 81 14.54 -14.03 -40.49
CA GLY A 81 14.11 -14.43 -39.15
C GLY A 81 12.63 -14.11 -38.97
N THR A 82 12.19 -13.83 -37.74
CA THR A 82 10.84 -13.31 -37.48
C THR A 82 10.84 -11.78 -37.43
N LYS A 83 9.76 -11.18 -37.93
CA LYS A 83 9.43 -9.77 -37.76
C LYS A 83 8.11 -9.70 -36.98
N THR A 84 8.13 -9.14 -35.78
CA THR A 84 6.94 -9.02 -34.92
C THR A 84 6.70 -7.55 -34.58
N GLU A 85 5.49 -7.08 -34.83
CA GLU A 85 4.97 -5.77 -34.41
C GLU A 85 3.83 -6.02 -33.43
N ASN A 86 3.60 -5.11 -32.48
CA ASN A 86 2.64 -5.30 -31.39
C ASN A 86 2.89 -6.61 -30.63
N ALA A 87 4.16 -6.85 -30.28
CA ALA A 87 4.60 -8.10 -29.68
C ALA A 87 4.05 -8.33 -28.26
N ASP A 88 3.76 -7.25 -27.52
CA ASP A 88 3.32 -7.27 -26.10
C ASP A 88 4.34 -8.00 -25.20
N GLU A 89 5.62 -7.74 -25.45
CA GLU A 89 6.75 -8.35 -24.73
C GLU A 89 7.28 -7.36 -23.66
N GLU A 90 7.68 -7.89 -22.50
CA GLU A 90 8.29 -7.06 -21.44
C GLU A 90 9.75 -6.70 -21.77
N MET A 91 10.19 -5.51 -21.33
CA MET A 91 11.61 -5.12 -21.40
C MET A 91 12.45 -6.01 -20.48
N ILE A 92 13.62 -6.44 -20.99
CA ILE A 92 14.58 -7.20 -20.20
C ILE A 92 15.57 -6.25 -19.50
N TYR A 93 15.67 -6.35 -18.18
CA TYR A 93 16.58 -5.54 -17.36
C TYR A 93 17.81 -6.36 -17.00
N ILE A 94 19.01 -5.98 -17.44
CA ILE A 94 20.23 -6.80 -17.30
C ILE A 94 21.45 -6.03 -16.75
N LEU A 95 21.22 -4.89 -16.08
CA LEU A 95 22.31 -4.03 -15.59
C LEU A 95 23.26 -4.77 -14.63
N LYS A 96 22.78 -5.68 -13.77
CA LYS A 96 23.65 -6.49 -12.89
C LYS A 96 24.51 -7.45 -13.71
N LYS A 97 23.96 -8.09 -14.76
CA LYS A 97 24.73 -8.96 -15.66
C LYS A 97 25.83 -8.20 -16.40
N LEU A 98 25.53 -6.98 -16.87
CA LEU A 98 26.49 -6.12 -17.55
C LEU A 98 27.59 -5.65 -16.59
N ASN A 99 27.21 -5.21 -15.40
CA ASN A 99 28.16 -4.81 -14.36
C ASN A 99 29.09 -5.96 -14.02
N TYR A 100 28.57 -7.17 -13.79
CA TYR A 100 29.40 -8.34 -13.53
C TYR A 100 30.33 -8.69 -14.71
N SER A 101 29.83 -8.65 -15.94
CA SER A 101 30.57 -9.16 -17.10
C SER A 101 31.60 -8.19 -17.69
N TYR A 102 31.34 -6.87 -17.59
CA TYR A 102 32.18 -5.83 -18.18
C TYR A 102 32.67 -4.83 -17.14
N PHE A 103 31.84 -4.39 -16.20
CA PHE A 103 32.16 -3.28 -15.30
C PHE A 103 32.50 -3.74 -13.87
N SER A 104 33.04 -4.95 -13.73
CA SER A 104 33.53 -5.48 -12.45
C SER A 104 35.03 -5.74 -12.51
N GLY A 105 35.75 -5.29 -11.48
CA GLY A 105 37.18 -5.52 -11.30
C GLY A 105 38.04 -4.25 -11.26
N ASP A 106 39.32 -4.43 -10.94
CA ASP A 106 40.24 -3.34 -10.61
C ASP A 106 40.62 -2.43 -11.80
N ASN A 107 40.26 -2.81 -13.03
CA ASN A 107 40.65 -2.11 -14.26
C ASN A 107 39.52 -1.26 -14.87
N VAL A 108 38.40 -1.07 -14.17
CA VAL A 108 37.30 -0.21 -14.64
C VAL A 108 37.65 1.26 -14.43
N GLU A 109 37.54 2.06 -15.48
CA GLU A 109 37.73 3.51 -15.43
C GLU A 109 36.42 4.17 -15.01
N THR A 110 36.36 4.68 -13.78
CA THR A 110 35.15 5.26 -13.17
C THR A 110 35.19 6.78 -13.16
N TYR A 111 34.05 7.41 -13.46
CA TYR A 111 33.86 8.86 -13.46
C TYR A 111 32.60 9.21 -12.66
N ALA A 112 32.71 10.09 -11.65
CA ALA A 112 31.63 10.35 -10.70
C ALA A 112 30.55 11.33 -11.21
N ASP A 113 30.87 12.06 -12.28
CA ASP A 113 30.04 13.07 -12.94
C ASP A 113 30.18 12.90 -14.47
N ASP A 114 29.55 13.79 -15.24
CA ASP A 114 29.67 13.84 -16.70
C ASP A 114 31.12 13.78 -17.20
N TYR A 115 31.30 13.04 -18.30
CA TYR A 115 32.60 12.86 -18.93
C TYR A 115 32.54 13.02 -20.44
N SER A 116 33.21 14.08 -20.94
CA SER A 116 33.41 14.30 -22.37
C SER A 116 34.90 14.15 -22.72
N PHE A 117 35.20 13.40 -23.78
CA PHE A 117 36.58 13.19 -24.27
C PHE A 117 36.68 13.31 -25.79
N GLU A 118 37.58 14.17 -26.25
CA GLU A 118 37.83 14.43 -27.67
C GLU A 118 39.29 14.14 -28.04
N ASP A 119 39.52 13.19 -28.96
CA ASP A 119 40.83 12.90 -29.55
C ASP A 119 40.65 12.34 -30.97
N LEU A 120 41.64 12.49 -31.85
CA LEU A 120 41.62 11.89 -33.18
C LEU A 120 41.50 10.36 -33.13
N ASN A 121 42.13 9.70 -32.15
CA ASN A 121 42.01 8.24 -31.98
C ASN A 121 41.81 7.90 -30.51
N ILE A 122 40.66 7.33 -30.19
CA ILE A 122 40.26 6.90 -28.85
C ILE A 122 40.32 5.37 -28.80
N ASN A 123 41.00 4.79 -27.82
CA ASN A 123 41.09 3.33 -27.65
C ASN A 123 40.57 2.93 -26.29
N ILE A 124 39.36 2.37 -26.26
CA ILE A 124 38.72 1.91 -25.03
C ILE A 124 39.06 0.42 -24.85
N ASN A 125 40.16 0.16 -24.14
CA ASN A 125 40.61 -1.20 -23.82
C ASN A 125 40.16 -1.67 -22.43
N ASN A 126 39.92 -0.71 -21.55
CA ASN A 126 39.33 -0.92 -20.25
C ASN A 126 37.85 -0.52 -20.29
N PRO A 127 36.98 -1.16 -19.50
CA PRO A 127 35.61 -0.72 -19.33
C PRO A 127 35.56 0.69 -18.73
N MET A 128 34.64 1.53 -19.20
CA MET A 128 34.36 2.84 -18.61
C MET A 128 32.97 2.87 -17.96
N ASP A 129 32.87 3.39 -16.75
CA ASP A 129 31.63 3.55 -15.99
C ASP A 129 31.46 5.03 -15.55
N VAL A 130 30.46 5.71 -16.09
CA VAL A 130 30.23 7.15 -15.90
C VAL A 130 28.90 7.38 -15.15
N ASN A 131 28.97 7.99 -13.98
CA ASN A 131 27.81 8.34 -13.15
C ASN A 131 27.18 9.69 -13.57
N GLY A 132 26.95 9.84 -14.87
CA GLY A 132 26.44 11.04 -15.54
C GLY A 132 26.32 10.78 -17.04
N THR A 133 26.47 11.80 -17.87
CA THR A 133 26.50 11.69 -19.34
C THR A 133 27.92 11.37 -19.86
N LEU A 134 28.04 10.47 -20.84
CA LEU A 134 29.30 10.14 -21.54
C LEU A 134 29.29 10.67 -22.98
N GLU A 135 30.27 11.49 -23.34
CA GLU A 135 30.47 11.96 -24.71
C GLU A 135 31.87 11.63 -25.23
N LEU A 136 31.97 10.92 -26.36
CA LEU A 136 33.23 10.59 -27.01
C LEU A 136 33.28 11.16 -28.42
N THR A 137 34.30 11.98 -28.72
CA THR A 137 34.48 12.59 -30.05
C THR A 137 35.80 12.16 -30.69
N GLY A 138 35.78 11.34 -31.75
CA GLY A 138 37.00 10.82 -32.37
C GLY A 138 36.85 9.57 -33.23
N ASN A 139 37.97 8.94 -33.60
CA ASN A 139 37.96 7.56 -34.13
C ASN A 139 38.07 6.57 -32.96
N ILE A 140 36.95 5.99 -32.57
CA ILE A 140 36.80 5.17 -31.37
C ILE A 140 36.98 3.69 -31.70
N ASN A 141 38.03 3.08 -31.15
CA ASN A 141 38.20 1.63 -31.11
C ASN A 141 37.69 1.11 -29.77
N LEU A 142 36.55 0.44 -29.78
CA LEU A 142 35.89 -0.03 -28.57
C LEU A 142 36.17 -1.53 -28.37
N ASN A 143 37.19 -1.89 -27.58
CA ASN A 143 37.55 -3.28 -27.29
C ASN A 143 36.92 -3.82 -25.97
N SER A 144 36.18 -2.97 -25.26
CA SER A 144 35.52 -3.27 -23.98
C SER A 144 34.12 -2.63 -23.92
N GLY A 145 33.55 -2.45 -22.72
CA GLY A 145 32.28 -1.78 -22.49
C GLY A 145 32.42 -0.29 -22.17
N ILE A 146 31.44 0.51 -22.58
CA ILE A 146 31.18 1.84 -22.03
C ILE A 146 29.77 1.85 -21.44
N LYS A 147 29.62 2.50 -20.28
CA LYS A 147 28.35 2.65 -19.59
C LYS A 147 28.23 4.07 -19.02
N ALA A 148 27.04 4.65 -19.12
CA ALA A 148 26.66 5.90 -18.49
C ALA A 148 25.33 5.74 -17.76
N VAL A 149 25.14 6.45 -16.64
CA VAL A 149 23.84 6.50 -15.96
C VAL A 149 22.82 7.26 -16.81
N GLU A 150 23.24 8.37 -17.42
CA GLU A 150 22.44 9.18 -18.34
C GLU A 150 22.81 8.85 -19.80
N ASP A 151 22.97 9.85 -20.67
CA ASP A 151 23.14 9.65 -22.10
C ASP A 151 24.55 9.14 -22.46
N VAL A 152 24.63 8.35 -23.54
CA VAL A 152 25.89 8.03 -24.23
C VAL A 152 25.86 8.63 -25.63
N THR A 153 26.74 9.60 -25.88
CA THR A 153 26.91 10.23 -27.19
C THR A 153 28.27 9.87 -27.79
N ILE A 154 28.25 9.36 -29.02
CA ILE A 154 29.45 9.01 -29.79
C ILE A 154 29.46 9.82 -31.09
N ASN A 155 30.43 10.72 -31.19
CA ASN A 155 30.69 11.57 -32.33
C ASN A 155 31.97 11.11 -33.06
N GLY A 156 31.88 10.73 -34.34
CA GLY A 156 33.04 10.23 -35.13
C GLY A 156 33.15 8.70 -35.22
N GLU A 157 34.13 8.16 -35.97
CA GLU A 157 34.07 6.76 -36.44
C GLU A 157 34.13 5.71 -35.31
N VAL A 158 33.25 4.70 -35.33
CA VAL A 158 33.28 3.53 -34.43
C VAL A 158 33.86 2.32 -35.15
N LYS A 159 35.00 1.79 -34.66
CA LYS A 159 35.75 0.71 -35.30
C LYS A 159 36.13 -0.41 -34.34
N ASN A 160 36.42 -1.58 -34.92
CA ASN A 160 37.12 -2.69 -34.28
C ASN A 160 36.49 -3.18 -32.96
N THR A 161 35.17 -3.21 -32.89
CA THR A 161 34.48 -3.76 -31.73
C THR A 161 34.52 -5.28 -31.71
N ASN A 162 34.68 -5.88 -30.54
CA ASN A 162 34.69 -7.32 -30.37
C ASN A 162 33.88 -7.70 -29.14
N ASN A 163 32.60 -8.01 -29.33
CA ASN A 163 31.66 -8.25 -28.24
C ASN A 163 31.65 -7.08 -27.24
N SER A 164 31.58 -5.85 -27.75
CA SER A 164 31.65 -4.65 -26.93
C SER A 164 30.27 -4.27 -26.39
N VAL A 165 30.20 -3.50 -25.30
CA VAL A 165 28.92 -3.01 -24.73
C VAL A 165 28.86 -1.50 -24.83
N ILE A 166 27.75 -0.97 -25.31
CA ILE A 166 27.36 0.44 -25.16
C ILE A 166 26.08 0.44 -24.35
N CYS A 167 26.13 0.99 -23.14
CA CYS A 167 25.03 0.96 -22.19
C CYS A 167 24.69 2.35 -21.69
N SER A 168 23.42 2.70 -21.72
CA SER A 168 22.85 3.80 -20.95
C SER A 168 21.89 3.20 -19.92
N GLU A 169 22.03 3.54 -18.65
CA GLU A 169 21.14 3.02 -17.60
C GLU A 169 19.77 3.67 -17.65
N THR A 170 19.68 4.98 -17.89
CA THR A 170 18.42 5.75 -17.83
C THR A 170 18.20 6.72 -19.00
N GLY A 171 19.24 7.10 -19.74
CA GLY A 171 19.19 8.05 -20.85
C GLY A 171 19.26 7.40 -22.25
N ASP A 172 19.54 8.21 -23.25
CA ASP A 172 19.58 7.83 -24.65
C ASP A 172 20.98 7.39 -25.11
N ILE A 173 21.04 6.66 -26.23
CA ILE A 173 22.29 6.36 -26.93
C ILE A 173 22.24 7.01 -28.31
N ASN A 174 23.11 8.00 -28.54
CA ASN A 174 23.22 8.73 -29.78
C ASN A 174 24.57 8.45 -30.45
N ILE A 175 24.54 7.88 -31.66
CA ILE A 175 25.73 7.56 -32.45
C ILE A 175 25.66 8.33 -33.76
N GLU A 176 26.37 9.46 -33.85
CA GLU A 176 26.38 10.36 -35.02
C GLU A 176 27.76 10.33 -35.70
N THR A 177 27.91 9.52 -36.76
CA THR A 177 29.25 9.17 -37.26
C THR A 177 29.29 8.83 -38.75
N SER A 178 30.41 9.03 -39.45
CA SER A 178 30.51 8.61 -40.86
C SER A 178 30.62 7.10 -41.09
N ASN A 179 31.00 6.32 -40.06
CA ASN A 179 31.22 4.89 -40.19
C ASN A 179 31.12 4.18 -38.84
N VAL A 180 30.25 3.18 -38.76
CA VAL A 180 30.05 2.31 -37.60
C VAL A 180 30.28 0.86 -38.02
N ASN A 181 31.29 0.23 -37.42
CA ASN A 181 31.49 -1.22 -37.48
C ASN A 181 31.41 -1.79 -36.05
N PHE A 182 30.22 -2.29 -35.69
CA PHE A 182 29.89 -2.72 -34.34
C PHE A 182 29.54 -4.22 -34.25
N SER A 183 29.97 -4.84 -33.16
CA SER A 183 29.79 -6.23 -32.75
C SER A 183 29.73 -6.29 -31.24
N GLY A 184 28.60 -6.73 -30.69
CA GLY A 184 28.33 -6.65 -29.25
C GLY A 184 26.90 -6.25 -28.94
N LEU A 185 26.70 -5.49 -27.86
CA LEU A 185 25.40 -5.10 -27.32
C LEU A 185 25.28 -3.57 -27.26
N ILE A 186 24.17 -3.04 -27.79
CA ILE A 186 23.73 -1.67 -27.54
C ILE A 186 22.46 -1.76 -26.69
N TYR A 187 22.48 -1.16 -25.49
CA TYR A 187 21.47 -1.38 -24.47
C TYR A 187 21.07 -0.07 -23.78
N ALA A 188 19.82 0.36 -23.99
CA ALA A 188 19.22 1.53 -23.35
C ALA A 188 17.79 1.19 -22.91
N PRO A 189 17.59 0.45 -21.80
CA PRO A 189 16.30 -0.12 -21.45
C PRO A 189 15.22 0.93 -21.15
N TYR A 190 15.62 2.17 -20.83
CA TYR A 190 14.71 3.30 -20.58
C TYR A 190 14.83 4.46 -21.58
N GLY A 191 15.74 4.37 -22.55
CA GLY A 191 16.00 5.45 -23.50
C GLY A 191 15.96 5.02 -24.96
N ASP A 192 16.06 6.02 -25.83
CA ASP A 192 16.04 5.87 -27.27
C ASP A 192 17.44 5.59 -27.81
N ILE A 193 17.51 4.79 -28.87
CA ILE A 193 18.76 4.47 -29.57
C ILE A 193 18.71 5.10 -30.96
N ASN A 194 19.54 6.11 -31.19
CA ASN A 194 19.64 6.83 -32.45
C ASN A 194 21.01 6.58 -33.10
N ILE A 195 21.01 6.02 -34.30
CA ILE A 195 22.22 5.75 -35.09
C ILE A 195 22.11 6.48 -36.43
N ASP A 196 22.86 7.55 -36.61
CA ASP A 196 22.97 8.30 -37.87
C ASP A 196 24.37 8.10 -38.47
N THR A 197 24.43 7.42 -39.63
CA THR A 197 25.71 7.11 -40.26
C THR A 197 25.68 6.87 -41.76
N ASP A 198 26.77 7.26 -42.45
CA ASP A 198 26.93 6.97 -43.88
C ASP A 198 27.17 5.48 -44.16
N ASN A 199 27.79 4.75 -43.22
CA ASN A 199 28.15 3.34 -43.37
C ASN A 199 27.92 2.58 -42.07
N LEU A 200 26.95 1.66 -42.06
CA LEU A 200 26.63 0.84 -40.89
C LEU A 200 26.89 -0.65 -41.14
N ASN A 201 27.75 -1.25 -40.33
CA ASN A 201 28.01 -2.69 -40.33
C ASN A 201 27.81 -3.25 -38.92
N LEU A 202 26.76 -4.06 -38.74
CA LEU A 202 26.36 -4.62 -37.45
C LEU A 202 26.54 -6.15 -37.47
N ASN A 203 27.72 -6.64 -37.12
CA ASN A 203 27.99 -8.08 -37.13
C ASN A 203 27.93 -8.64 -35.71
N ASN A 204 27.14 -9.69 -35.48
CA ASN A 204 26.98 -10.28 -34.15
C ASN A 204 26.54 -9.23 -33.12
N VAL A 205 25.41 -8.57 -33.40
CA VAL A 205 24.84 -7.54 -32.53
C VAL A 205 23.57 -8.02 -31.82
N ILE A 206 23.30 -7.40 -30.68
CA ILE A 206 21.96 -7.26 -30.10
C ILE A 206 21.74 -5.77 -29.78
N ILE A 207 20.55 -5.24 -30.09
CA ILE A 207 20.16 -3.86 -29.80
C ILE A 207 18.83 -3.90 -29.05
N ILE A 208 18.78 -3.26 -27.88
CA ILE A 208 17.59 -3.23 -27.01
C ILE A 208 17.41 -1.80 -26.52
N GLY A 209 16.26 -1.18 -26.84
CA GLY A 209 15.95 0.20 -26.49
C GLY A 209 14.46 0.44 -26.25
N GLN A 210 14.07 1.64 -25.81
CA GLN A 210 12.66 2.08 -25.86
C GLN A 210 12.23 2.27 -27.32
N THR A 211 12.98 3.05 -28.08
CA THR A 211 12.89 3.10 -29.54
C THR A 211 14.26 2.87 -30.19
N ILE A 212 14.25 2.46 -31.46
CA ILE A 212 15.46 2.27 -32.26
C ILE A 212 15.27 3.01 -33.59
N THR A 213 16.04 4.08 -33.79
CA THR A 213 16.08 4.85 -35.04
C THR A 213 17.44 4.68 -35.70
N ILE A 214 17.45 4.22 -36.96
CA ILE A 214 18.68 4.08 -37.75
C ILE A 214 18.53 4.81 -39.08
N ASP A 215 19.37 5.83 -39.30
CA ASP A 215 19.53 6.52 -40.58
C ASP A 215 20.86 6.10 -41.23
N CYS A 216 20.77 5.38 -42.35
CA CYS A 216 21.93 4.91 -43.09
C CYS A 216 21.54 4.41 -44.50
N PRO A 217 22.32 4.68 -45.57
CA PRO A 217 22.00 4.22 -46.92
C PRO A 217 21.75 2.72 -47.07
N SER A 218 22.47 1.87 -46.34
CA SER A 218 22.33 0.41 -46.37
C SER A 218 22.78 -0.24 -45.06
N ILE A 219 22.00 -1.19 -44.56
CA ILE A 219 22.24 -1.83 -43.26
C ILE A 219 22.26 -3.35 -43.41
N ASN A 220 23.23 -3.99 -42.77
CA ASN A 220 23.29 -5.44 -42.59
C ASN A 220 23.54 -5.76 -41.12
N ALA A 221 22.56 -6.37 -40.44
CA ALA A 221 22.67 -6.79 -39.05
C ALA A 221 22.66 -8.32 -38.92
N ASN A 222 23.57 -8.86 -38.12
CA ASN A 222 23.66 -10.30 -37.84
C ASN A 222 23.48 -10.56 -36.35
N TYR A 223 22.62 -11.51 -36.00
CA TYR A 223 22.35 -11.91 -34.62
C TYR A 223 23.61 -12.41 -33.89
N SER A 224 23.77 -12.01 -32.62
CA SER A 224 24.87 -12.43 -31.76
C SER A 224 24.50 -13.60 -30.84
N ASN A 225 25.14 -14.75 -31.00
CA ASN A 225 24.95 -15.86 -30.04
C ASN A 225 25.58 -15.55 -28.67
N SER A 226 26.75 -14.92 -28.66
CA SER A 226 27.48 -14.58 -27.42
C SER A 226 26.71 -13.55 -26.60
N MET A 227 26.21 -12.48 -27.23
CA MET A 227 25.44 -11.48 -26.51
C MET A 227 24.07 -12.03 -26.10
N ALA A 228 23.48 -12.94 -26.88
CA ALA A 228 22.20 -13.52 -26.50
C ALA A 228 22.27 -14.41 -25.26
N GLU A 229 23.39 -15.11 -25.08
CA GLU A 229 23.70 -15.86 -23.85
C GLU A 229 23.88 -14.92 -22.66
N LEU A 230 24.56 -13.78 -22.86
CA LEU A 230 24.72 -12.75 -21.82
C LEU A 230 23.39 -12.13 -21.41
N VAL A 231 22.55 -11.75 -22.37
CA VAL A 231 21.25 -11.13 -22.12
C VAL A 231 20.29 -12.13 -21.47
N GLY A 232 20.22 -13.36 -22.00
CA GLY A 232 19.32 -14.41 -21.52
C GLY A 232 17.84 -14.08 -21.75
N THR A 233 16.94 -14.76 -21.06
CA THR A 233 15.48 -14.58 -21.21
C THR A 233 14.78 -13.98 -19.99
N THR A 234 15.52 -13.76 -18.89
CA THR A 234 14.98 -13.22 -17.63
C THR A 234 15.70 -11.94 -17.20
N SER A 235 14.93 -10.98 -16.69
CA SER A 235 15.46 -9.76 -16.06
C SER A 235 16.21 -10.08 -14.76
N ASP A 236 17.12 -9.19 -14.39
CA ASP A 236 17.71 -9.13 -13.06
C ASP A 236 16.61 -8.89 -12.02
N ILE A 237 16.73 -9.56 -10.88
CA ILE A 237 15.85 -9.37 -9.73
C ILE A 237 16.63 -8.75 -8.57
N GLU A 238 15.95 -7.93 -7.78
CA GLU A 238 16.41 -7.63 -6.43
C GLU A 238 16.18 -8.85 -5.55
N VAL A 239 17.19 -9.18 -4.76
CA VAL A 239 17.13 -10.37 -3.92
C VAL A 239 16.50 -9.96 -2.60
N ASP A 240 15.30 -10.47 -2.37
CA ASP A 240 14.65 -10.37 -1.08
C ASP A 240 15.11 -11.55 -0.23
N LEU A 241 15.60 -11.28 0.98
CA LEU A 241 15.95 -12.30 1.96
C LEU A 241 15.49 -11.84 3.34
N SER A 242 14.66 -12.64 4.00
CA SER A 242 14.15 -12.33 5.33
C SER A 242 14.16 -13.56 6.22
N VAL A 243 14.57 -13.41 7.47
CA VAL A 243 14.62 -14.49 8.46
C VAL A 243 13.63 -14.23 9.60
N PHE A 244 13.08 -15.32 10.09
CA PHE A 244 12.16 -15.41 11.21
C PHE A 244 12.66 -16.47 12.17
N GLY A 245 12.35 -16.32 13.45
CA GLY A 245 12.79 -17.24 14.49
C GLY A 245 11.66 -17.61 15.45
N GLY A 246 11.76 -18.80 16.03
CA GLY A 246 10.92 -19.20 17.16
C GLY A 246 11.71 -20.08 18.14
N TYR A 247 11.53 -19.86 19.43
CA TYR A 247 12.10 -20.72 20.47
C TYR A 247 11.23 -21.98 20.63
N ASN A 248 11.86 -23.16 20.58
CA ASN A 248 11.22 -24.44 20.89
C ASN A 248 11.72 -24.94 22.25
N SER A 249 10.82 -24.96 23.24
CA SER A 249 11.11 -25.38 24.60
C SER A 249 11.27 -26.89 24.79
N GLU A 250 10.70 -27.72 23.91
CA GLU A 250 10.84 -29.18 24.00
C GLU A 250 12.25 -29.64 23.61
N THR A 251 12.82 -29.00 22.60
CA THR A 251 14.17 -29.29 22.08
C THR A 251 15.25 -28.35 22.60
N ASN A 252 14.86 -27.32 23.37
CA ASN A 252 15.72 -26.23 23.83
C ASN A 252 16.56 -25.64 22.68
N SER A 253 15.89 -25.16 21.64
CA SER A 253 16.54 -24.70 20.41
C SER A 253 15.85 -23.50 19.78
N MET A 254 16.61 -22.69 19.05
CA MET A 254 16.07 -21.67 18.16
C MET A 254 15.83 -22.27 16.78
N ASN A 255 14.58 -22.21 16.31
CA ASN A 255 14.21 -22.61 14.95
C ASN A 255 14.17 -21.36 14.09
N LEU A 256 15.11 -21.25 13.15
CA LEU A 256 15.16 -20.19 12.14
C LEU A 256 14.49 -20.69 10.86
N THR A 257 13.73 -19.82 10.23
CA THR A 257 13.11 -20.03 8.91
C THR A 257 13.33 -18.77 8.09
N TRP A 258 13.63 -18.88 6.80
CA TRP A 258 13.78 -17.72 5.94
C TRP A 258 13.01 -17.84 4.63
N TYR A 259 12.72 -16.68 4.06
CA TYR A 259 12.13 -16.52 2.74
C TYR A 259 13.16 -15.87 1.81
N THR A 260 13.17 -16.29 0.55
CA THR A 260 13.89 -15.60 -0.53
C THR A 260 13.17 -15.72 -1.86
N ASN A 261 13.23 -14.67 -2.68
CA ASN A 261 12.78 -14.69 -4.07
C ASN A 261 13.86 -15.20 -5.04
N TYR A 262 15.06 -15.51 -4.53
CA TYR A 262 16.24 -15.89 -5.31
C TYR A 262 16.62 -17.35 -5.05
N THR A 263 16.76 -18.13 -6.12
CA THR A 263 17.22 -19.53 -6.00
C THR A 263 18.74 -19.55 -5.82
N ASN A 264 19.23 -20.01 -4.66
CA ASN A 264 20.66 -20.09 -4.40
C ASN A 264 21.13 -21.51 -4.10
N SER A 265 22.40 -21.82 -4.37
CA SER A 265 23.01 -23.11 -4.06
C SER A 265 23.12 -23.41 -2.56
N SER A 266 23.24 -22.37 -1.73
CA SER A 266 23.34 -22.48 -0.27
C SER A 266 23.00 -21.18 0.45
N TYR A 267 22.68 -21.30 1.73
CA TYR A 267 22.45 -20.21 2.67
C TYR A 267 23.42 -20.32 3.83
N GLU A 268 23.98 -19.21 4.30
CA GLU A 268 24.88 -19.18 5.45
C GLU A 268 24.16 -18.56 6.65
N ILE A 269 24.21 -19.24 7.79
CA ILE A 269 23.58 -18.81 9.04
C ILE A 269 24.63 -18.14 9.89
N TRP A 270 24.29 -16.98 10.44
CA TRP A 270 25.18 -16.18 11.26
C TRP A 270 24.58 -15.96 12.63
N SER A 271 25.42 -15.97 13.67
CA SER A 271 25.05 -15.54 15.02
C SER A 271 25.95 -14.41 15.52
N SER A 272 25.44 -13.60 16.45
CA SER A 272 26.19 -12.54 17.11
C SER A 272 25.67 -12.31 18.52
N ASP A 273 26.54 -11.95 19.45
CA ASP A 273 26.15 -11.56 20.82
C ASP A 273 25.87 -10.04 20.94
N ASP A 274 26.30 -9.23 19.96
CA ASP A 274 26.28 -7.75 20.01
C ASP A 274 25.64 -7.09 18.79
N ASN A 275 25.05 -7.87 17.89
CA ASN A 275 24.45 -7.43 16.61
C ASN A 275 25.45 -6.76 15.64
N MET A 276 26.76 -6.83 15.91
CA MET A 276 27.79 -6.21 15.07
C MET A 276 28.79 -7.25 14.56
N ASN A 277 29.30 -8.08 15.46
CA ASN A 277 30.30 -9.09 15.17
C ASN A 277 29.62 -10.43 14.96
N TYR A 278 29.46 -10.81 13.68
CA TYR A 278 28.82 -12.05 13.29
C TYR A 278 29.82 -13.18 13.03
N LEU A 279 29.47 -14.36 13.51
CA LEU A 279 30.19 -15.61 13.27
C LEU A 279 29.30 -16.55 12.44
N SER A 280 29.92 -17.23 11.48
CA SER A 280 29.25 -18.27 10.70
C SER A 280 28.99 -19.50 11.56
N GLU A 281 27.72 -19.89 11.65
CA GLU A 281 27.23 -21.04 12.43
C GLU A 281 27.10 -22.30 11.58
N ALA A 282 26.56 -22.15 10.37
CA ALA A 282 26.25 -23.25 9.49
C ALA A 282 26.06 -22.79 8.04
N ILE A 283 26.27 -23.72 7.11
CA ILE A 283 25.89 -23.59 5.70
C ILE A 283 24.78 -24.61 5.44
N VAL A 284 23.66 -24.13 4.92
CA VAL A 284 22.45 -24.91 4.61
C VAL A 284 22.34 -25.02 3.09
N GLU A 285 22.14 -26.23 2.58
CA GLU A 285 22.05 -26.50 1.13
C GLU A 285 20.75 -25.93 0.51
N ASN A 286 20.76 -25.72 -0.82
CA ASN A 286 19.60 -25.28 -1.58
C ASN A 286 18.35 -26.15 -1.32
N GLY A 287 17.18 -25.50 -1.29
CA GLY A 287 15.89 -26.15 -1.08
C GLY A 287 15.54 -26.41 0.39
N VAL A 288 16.45 -26.12 1.31
CA VAL A 288 16.18 -26.12 2.76
C VAL A 288 16.15 -24.67 3.25
N TYR A 289 15.03 -24.26 3.84
CA TYR A 289 14.77 -22.90 4.28
C TYR A 289 14.64 -22.77 5.80
N THR A 290 15.15 -23.76 6.52
CA THR A 290 15.08 -23.84 7.97
C THR A 290 16.40 -24.28 8.57
N TYR A 291 16.69 -23.80 9.78
CA TYR A 291 17.85 -24.21 10.56
C TYR A 291 17.49 -24.25 12.05
N GLN A 292 17.88 -25.32 12.74
CA GLN A 292 17.66 -25.48 14.17
C GLN A 292 18.98 -25.29 14.91
N HIS A 293 19.11 -24.19 15.65
CA HIS A 293 20.25 -23.88 16.51
C HIS A 293 19.99 -24.40 17.94
N PRO A 294 20.69 -25.45 18.41
CA PRO A 294 20.52 -25.94 19.77
C PRO A 294 21.11 -24.95 20.79
N ILE A 295 20.36 -24.65 21.85
CA ILE A 295 20.86 -23.81 22.95
C ILE A 295 21.55 -24.72 23.96
N THR A 296 22.88 -24.77 23.88
CA THR A 296 23.71 -25.59 24.80
C THR A 296 24.20 -24.82 26.02
N GLU A 297 24.30 -23.50 25.92
CA GLU A 297 24.71 -22.59 26.98
C GLU A 297 23.73 -21.41 27.03
N ASP A 298 23.37 -20.99 28.24
CA ASP A 298 22.46 -19.86 28.45
C ASP A 298 23.12 -18.54 28.05
N PHE A 299 22.33 -17.64 27.45
CA PHE A 299 22.73 -16.27 27.12
C PHE A 299 21.60 -15.29 27.46
N GLU A 300 21.91 -14.01 27.67
CA GLU A 300 20.88 -12.99 27.91
C GLU A 300 20.29 -12.48 26.59
N THR A 301 21.12 -12.28 25.58
CA THR A 301 20.70 -11.86 24.24
C THR A 301 21.61 -12.47 23.19
N LYS A 302 21.04 -12.86 22.04
CA LYS A 302 21.76 -13.32 20.86
C LYS A 302 21.00 -12.94 19.59
N TYR A 303 21.72 -12.67 18.52
CA TYR A 303 21.18 -12.25 17.23
C TYR A 303 21.46 -13.32 16.18
N PHE A 304 20.52 -13.54 15.27
CA PHE A 304 20.73 -14.43 14.12
C PHE A 304 20.33 -13.74 12.82
N LYS A 305 21.07 -14.02 11.75
CA LYS A 305 20.70 -13.64 10.39
C LYS A 305 21.14 -14.70 9.39
N VAL A 306 20.59 -14.62 8.18
CA VAL A 306 20.91 -15.51 7.07
C VAL A 306 21.55 -14.68 5.97
N SER A 307 22.50 -15.25 5.24
CA SER A 307 22.99 -14.65 4.00
C SER A 307 22.94 -15.64 2.85
N LEU A 308 22.95 -15.09 1.65
CA LEU A 308 23.05 -15.84 0.42
C LEU A 308 24.01 -15.09 -0.52
N THR A 309 24.81 -15.83 -1.29
CA THR A 309 25.67 -15.24 -2.32
C THR A 309 25.04 -15.46 -3.68
N THR A 310 24.75 -14.39 -4.43
CA THR A 310 24.18 -14.49 -5.78
C THR A 310 25.18 -15.13 -6.75
N ASN A 311 24.71 -15.57 -7.92
CA ASN A 311 25.54 -16.02 -9.03
C ASN A 311 26.54 -14.96 -9.52
N TYR A 312 26.36 -13.68 -9.14
CA TYR A 312 27.26 -12.57 -9.43
C TYR A 312 28.28 -12.30 -8.30
N GLY A 313 28.28 -13.10 -7.23
CA GLY A 313 29.20 -12.96 -6.09
C GLY A 313 28.77 -11.93 -5.03
N GLU A 314 27.61 -11.28 -5.21
CA GLU A 314 27.03 -10.36 -4.23
C GLU A 314 26.52 -11.14 -3.02
N VAL A 315 26.88 -10.73 -1.81
CA VAL A 315 26.36 -11.33 -0.57
C VAL A 315 25.20 -10.48 -0.06
N VAL A 316 24.01 -11.09 -0.03
CA VAL A 316 22.78 -10.49 0.47
C VAL A 316 22.51 -11.03 1.86
N TYR A 317 22.24 -10.14 2.81
CA TYR A 317 21.92 -10.49 4.20
C TYR A 317 20.44 -10.24 4.50
N SER A 318 19.85 -11.12 5.30
CA SER A 318 18.52 -10.91 5.87
C SER A 318 18.54 -9.82 6.94
N ASN A 319 17.36 -9.42 7.37
CA ASN A 319 17.14 -8.81 8.68
C ASN A 319 17.75 -9.68 9.80
N SER A 320 17.97 -9.07 10.97
CA SER A 320 18.41 -9.78 12.18
C SER A 320 17.23 -10.08 13.10
N VAL A 321 17.13 -11.32 13.58
CA VAL A 321 16.22 -11.67 14.67
C VAL A 321 16.98 -11.60 16.00
N LYS A 322 16.38 -10.94 16.99
CA LYS A 322 16.92 -10.78 18.34
C LYS A 322 16.27 -11.82 19.25
N VAL A 323 17.08 -12.56 19.98
CA VAL A 323 16.63 -13.62 20.89
C VAL A 323 17.00 -13.19 22.30
N VAL A 324 16.00 -13.01 23.16
CA VAL A 324 16.19 -12.51 24.53
C VAL A 324 15.72 -13.56 25.53
N LYS A 325 16.46 -13.72 26.62
CA LYS A 325 16.09 -14.61 27.72
C LYS A 325 14.81 -14.10 28.40
N SER A 326 13.91 -15.01 28.74
CA SER A 326 12.68 -14.73 29.49
C SER A 326 12.50 -15.73 30.64
N GLU A 327 11.51 -15.49 31.50
CA GLU A 327 11.19 -16.40 32.61
C GLU A 327 10.90 -17.84 32.15
N ASN A 328 10.40 -18.01 30.93
CA ASN A 328 9.99 -19.29 30.36
C ASN A 328 10.90 -19.77 29.20
N GLY A 329 12.16 -19.32 29.16
CA GLY A 329 13.15 -19.70 28.16
C GLY A 329 13.62 -18.50 27.34
N TYR A 330 13.23 -18.45 26.06
CA TYR A 330 13.64 -17.38 25.15
C TYR A 330 12.46 -16.85 24.32
N VAL A 331 12.50 -15.56 24.02
CA VAL A 331 11.55 -14.88 23.12
C VAL A 331 12.33 -14.33 21.94
N VAL A 332 11.74 -14.44 20.75
CA VAL A 332 12.26 -13.81 19.55
C VAL A 332 11.55 -12.47 19.38
N THR A 333 12.31 -11.40 19.34
CA THR A 333 11.86 -10.06 18.98
C THR A 333 12.56 -9.63 17.70
N PHE A 334 12.01 -8.63 17.03
CA PHE A 334 12.75 -7.91 16.01
C PHE A 334 13.73 -6.93 16.66
N THR A 335 14.70 -6.49 15.87
CA THR A 335 15.59 -5.41 16.29
C THR A 335 14.81 -4.10 16.16
N ASP A 336 14.98 -3.23 17.14
CA ASP A 336 14.40 -1.90 17.28
C ASP A 336 15.56 -1.07 17.84
N THR A 337 16.21 -0.33 16.95
CA THR A 337 17.54 0.24 17.18
C THR A 337 17.49 1.54 17.98
N ASP A 338 16.45 2.35 17.81
CA ASP A 338 16.24 3.60 18.54
C ASP A 338 15.26 3.48 19.72
N GLY A 339 14.50 2.38 19.79
CA GLY A 339 13.68 2.04 20.94
C GLY A 339 12.34 2.75 20.99
N ASP A 340 11.80 3.20 19.85
CA ASP A 340 10.50 3.86 19.78
C ASP A 340 9.31 2.87 19.76
N GLY A 341 9.59 1.57 19.57
CA GLY A 341 8.60 0.50 19.46
C GLY A 341 8.32 0.04 18.03
N LEU A 342 8.85 0.72 17.02
CA LEU A 342 8.86 0.32 15.62
C LEU A 342 10.15 -0.45 15.32
N SER A 343 10.03 -1.66 14.80
CA SER A 343 11.24 -2.45 14.50
C SER A 343 11.97 -1.93 13.26
N ASP A 344 13.30 -2.07 13.19
CA ASP A 344 14.16 -1.77 12.01
C ASP A 344 13.60 -2.29 10.68
N LEU A 345 12.93 -3.45 10.72
CA LEU A 345 12.29 -4.04 9.55
C LEU A 345 11.14 -3.18 9.02
N LEU A 346 10.28 -2.72 9.94
CA LEU A 346 9.13 -1.87 9.65
C LEU A 346 9.60 -0.45 9.31
N GLU A 347 10.59 0.08 10.02
CA GLU A 347 11.18 1.38 9.71
C GLU A 347 11.66 1.45 8.25
N LYS A 348 12.37 0.40 7.80
CA LYS A 348 12.78 0.29 6.39
C LYS A 348 11.58 0.20 5.43
N GLU A 349 10.49 -0.45 5.84
CA GLU A 349 9.27 -0.57 5.03
C GLU A 349 8.53 0.78 4.91
N TYR A 350 8.48 1.55 5.99
CA TYR A 350 7.84 2.87 6.04
C TYR A 350 8.77 4.01 5.60
N GLY A 351 10.06 3.73 5.40
CA GLY A 351 11.05 4.71 4.95
C GLY A 351 11.54 5.63 6.07
N THR A 352 11.36 5.22 7.34
CA THR A 352 11.79 5.97 8.51
C THR A 352 13.24 5.64 8.89
N ASN A 353 13.81 6.39 9.83
CA ASN A 353 15.22 6.31 10.16
C ASN A 353 15.46 5.45 11.41
N ILE A 354 16.02 4.26 11.19
CA ILE A 354 16.41 3.25 12.22
C ILE A 354 17.24 3.72 13.42
N ASN A 355 17.69 4.97 13.46
CA ASN A 355 18.45 5.50 14.58
C ASN A 355 17.78 6.72 15.23
N LYS A 356 16.52 7.01 14.89
CA LYS A 356 15.85 8.25 15.26
C LYS A 356 14.36 8.00 15.47
N VAL A 357 14.00 7.99 16.76
CA VAL A 357 12.66 7.74 17.32
C VAL A 357 11.53 8.52 16.63
N ASP A 358 11.82 9.73 16.16
CA ASP A 358 10.88 10.63 15.49
C ASP A 358 11.60 11.10 14.22
N THR A 359 11.24 10.54 13.06
CA THR A 359 12.02 10.69 11.84
C THR A 359 11.99 12.11 11.27
N ASP A 360 10.89 12.85 11.42
CA ASP A 360 10.71 14.18 10.85
C ASP A 360 10.73 15.34 11.87
N ASP A 361 10.98 15.02 13.14
CA ASP A 361 11.11 15.94 14.28
C ASP A 361 9.82 16.74 14.57
N ASP A 362 8.65 16.14 14.38
CA ASP A 362 7.37 16.82 14.56
C ASP A 362 6.77 16.72 15.98
N GLY A 363 7.33 15.81 16.80
CA GLY A 363 6.91 15.56 18.18
C GLY A 363 6.21 14.23 18.41
N LEU A 364 5.90 13.46 17.37
CA LEU A 364 5.40 12.08 17.45
C LEU A 364 6.52 11.09 17.09
N THR A 365 6.51 9.91 17.72
CA THR A 365 7.44 8.85 17.32
C THR A 365 6.94 8.14 16.06
N ASP A 366 7.83 7.53 15.27
CA ASP A 366 7.45 6.80 14.04
C ASP A 366 6.37 5.75 14.35
N TYR A 367 6.50 5.05 15.49
CA TYR A 367 5.47 4.15 16.01
C TYR A 367 4.11 4.82 16.24
N GLN A 368 4.07 5.98 16.92
CA GLN A 368 2.83 6.68 17.24
C GLN A 368 2.12 7.14 15.97
N GLU A 369 2.88 7.63 15.00
CA GLU A 369 2.34 8.06 13.72
C GLU A 369 1.71 6.92 12.93
N ILE A 370 2.38 5.77 12.86
CA ILE A 370 1.88 4.62 12.10
C ILE A 370 0.68 3.96 12.79
N TYR A 371 0.73 3.79 14.11
CA TYR A 371 -0.20 2.93 14.84
C TYR A 371 -1.27 3.66 15.63
N ILE A 372 -1.08 4.93 15.96
CA ILE A 372 -2.02 5.72 16.76
C ILE A 372 -2.73 6.73 15.87
N THR A 373 -2.01 7.74 15.36
CA THR A 373 -2.62 8.86 14.60
C THR A 373 -2.87 8.51 13.13
N GLY A 374 -2.11 7.57 12.56
CA GLY A 374 -2.17 7.25 11.13
C GLY A 374 -1.57 8.33 10.22
N THR A 375 -0.68 9.18 10.75
CA THR A 375 0.03 10.24 10.03
C THR A 375 1.23 9.67 9.25
N ASN A 376 1.93 10.51 8.50
CA ASN A 376 3.08 10.08 7.71
C ASN A 376 4.41 10.38 8.44
N PRO A 377 5.15 9.35 8.89
CA PRO A 377 6.34 9.50 9.73
C PRO A 377 7.59 10.06 9.05
N THR A 378 7.40 10.66 7.88
CA THR A 378 8.49 11.26 7.10
C THR A 378 8.15 12.68 6.66
N LYS A 379 7.02 13.22 7.12
CA LYS A 379 6.53 14.55 6.79
C LYS A 379 5.97 15.22 8.04
N TYR A 380 6.73 16.20 8.52
CA TYR A 380 6.44 17.03 9.69
C TYR A 380 4.98 17.52 9.82
N ASP A 381 4.30 17.82 8.71
CA ASP A 381 2.92 18.35 8.69
C ASP A 381 2.03 17.56 7.72
N SER A 382 1.91 16.25 7.90
CA SER A 382 1.23 15.37 6.95
C SER A 382 -0.27 15.59 6.85
N VAL A 383 -0.94 16.02 7.93
CA VAL A 383 -2.38 16.27 7.94
C VAL A 383 -2.75 17.74 7.76
N THR A 384 -2.06 18.66 8.45
CA THR A 384 -2.39 20.10 8.45
C THR A 384 -1.17 20.95 8.13
N GLU A 385 -1.11 21.48 6.91
CA GLU A 385 0.02 22.29 6.43
C GLU A 385 0.40 23.41 7.41
N GLY A 386 1.65 23.39 7.87
CA GLY A 386 2.22 24.36 8.81
C GLY A 386 1.96 24.09 10.30
N VAL A 387 1.30 22.99 10.67
CA VAL A 387 1.11 22.50 12.04
C VAL A 387 1.76 21.12 12.10
N SER A 388 2.56 20.82 13.12
CA SER A 388 3.11 19.45 13.24
C SER A 388 1.99 18.44 13.43
N ASP A 389 2.20 17.18 13.06
CA ASP A 389 1.17 16.17 13.31
C ASP A 389 0.98 15.93 14.81
N ALA A 390 1.99 16.18 15.65
CA ALA A 390 1.83 16.24 17.11
C ALA A 390 0.83 17.33 17.58
N ASP A 391 0.90 18.53 16.98
CA ASP A 391 0.07 19.69 17.35
C ASP A 391 -1.26 19.75 16.54
N ALA A 392 -1.46 18.82 15.61
CA ALA A 392 -2.69 18.71 14.84
C ALA A 392 -3.82 18.13 15.69
N ASP A 393 -5.05 18.47 15.33
CA ASP A 393 -6.30 18.01 15.96
C ASP A 393 -7.05 17.24 14.86
N SER A 394 -6.87 15.91 14.83
CA SER A 394 -7.21 15.11 13.64
C SER A 394 -8.69 14.76 13.55
N ASP A 395 -9.40 14.68 14.68
CA ASP A 395 -10.85 14.48 14.75
C ASP A 395 -11.64 15.77 15.01
N SER A 396 -10.95 16.87 15.30
CA SER A 396 -11.54 18.21 15.48
C SER A 396 -12.39 18.36 16.74
N ASP A 397 -12.05 17.64 17.81
CA ASP A 397 -12.71 17.72 19.11
C ASP A 397 -12.20 18.91 19.96
N GLY A 398 -11.00 19.41 19.65
CA GLY A 398 -10.34 20.52 20.35
C GLY A 398 -9.10 20.15 21.17
N LEU A 399 -8.72 18.88 21.21
CA LEU A 399 -7.44 18.37 21.73
C LEU A 399 -6.47 18.14 20.57
N THR A 400 -5.16 18.32 20.82
CA THR A 400 -4.14 17.93 19.84
C THR A 400 -3.80 16.45 19.98
N ASN A 401 -3.35 15.80 18.90
CA ASN A 401 -2.92 14.41 18.89
C ASN A 401 -1.95 14.08 20.04
N ALA A 402 -0.98 14.95 20.34
CA ALA A 402 -0.03 14.75 21.42
C ALA A 402 -0.69 14.80 22.82
N GLN A 403 -1.70 15.65 23.02
CA GLN A 403 -2.46 15.72 24.27
C GLN A 403 -3.28 14.44 24.47
N GLU A 404 -3.95 13.98 23.42
CA GLU A 404 -4.77 12.77 23.44
C GLU A 404 -3.94 11.52 23.72
N ILE A 405 -2.77 11.40 23.09
CA ILE A 405 -1.81 10.33 23.40
C ILE A 405 -1.38 10.35 24.88
N GLU A 406 -1.20 11.54 25.48
CA GLU A 406 -0.86 11.68 26.90
C GLU A 406 -2.03 11.29 27.82
N LEU A 407 -3.26 11.59 27.40
CA LEU A 407 -4.50 11.26 28.11
C LEU A 407 -4.93 9.80 27.93
N GLY A 408 -4.47 9.15 26.87
CA GLY A 408 -4.84 7.79 26.49
C GLY A 408 -6.12 7.70 25.67
N THR A 409 -6.63 8.82 25.16
CA THR A 409 -7.75 8.89 24.22
C THR A 409 -7.29 8.55 22.79
N ASP A 410 -8.21 8.29 21.85
CA ASP A 410 -7.89 7.96 20.45
C ASP A 410 -7.88 9.24 19.60
N PRO A 411 -6.71 9.69 19.09
CA PRO A 411 -6.56 10.96 18.34
C PRO A 411 -7.33 11.11 17.03
N ARG A 412 -8.24 10.19 16.73
CA ARG A 412 -9.00 10.10 15.49
C ARG A 412 -10.47 9.84 15.78
N ASN A 413 -10.88 9.95 17.03
CA ASN A 413 -12.22 9.69 17.50
C ASN A 413 -12.55 10.72 18.58
N ASP A 414 -13.43 11.66 18.21
CA ASP A 414 -13.78 12.82 19.04
C ASP A 414 -14.44 12.43 20.37
N ASP A 415 -14.99 11.22 20.48
CA ASP A 415 -15.65 10.64 21.65
C ASP A 415 -15.10 9.22 21.87
N THR A 416 -14.01 9.09 22.64
CA THR A 416 -13.21 7.87 22.75
C THR A 416 -14.04 6.69 23.29
N ASP A 417 -14.91 6.93 24.26
CA ASP A 417 -15.67 5.89 24.93
C ASP A 417 -17.11 5.71 24.40
N ASN A 418 -17.53 6.58 23.48
CA ASN A 418 -18.78 6.57 22.72
C ASN A 418 -20.02 6.78 23.61
N ASP A 419 -19.94 7.74 24.51
CA ASP A 419 -21.01 8.08 25.43
C ASP A 419 -21.88 9.27 24.97
N GLY A 420 -21.39 10.08 24.03
CA GLY A 420 -22.05 11.25 23.47
C GLY A 420 -21.46 12.60 23.87
N LEU A 421 -20.42 12.64 24.71
CA LEU A 421 -19.56 13.81 24.92
C LEU A 421 -18.26 13.64 24.15
N SER A 422 -17.67 14.76 23.71
CA SER A 422 -16.33 14.69 23.14
C SER A 422 -15.28 14.66 24.24
N ASP A 423 -14.11 14.07 23.99
CA ASP A 423 -13.03 13.95 24.97
C ASP A 423 -12.64 15.33 25.53
N TYR A 424 -12.61 16.35 24.66
CA TYR A 424 -12.44 17.74 25.06
C TYR A 424 -13.52 18.24 26.05
N ASP A 425 -14.80 17.99 25.76
CA ASP A 425 -15.93 18.46 26.56
C ASP A 425 -15.94 17.78 27.93
N GLU A 426 -15.65 16.49 27.96
CA GLU A 426 -15.49 15.73 29.19
C GLU A 426 -14.41 16.31 30.10
N ILE A 427 -13.23 16.58 29.57
CA ILE A 427 -12.11 17.10 30.37
C ILE A 427 -12.34 18.55 30.79
N ASN A 428 -12.81 19.40 29.88
CA ASN A 428 -12.78 20.86 30.06
C ASN A 428 -14.11 21.48 30.50
N ILE A 429 -15.23 20.79 30.30
CA ILE A 429 -16.57 21.29 30.62
C ILE A 429 -17.19 20.50 31.78
N TYR A 430 -17.24 19.17 31.67
CA TYR A 430 -18.00 18.33 32.59
C TYR A 430 -17.16 17.76 33.75
N GLY A 431 -15.87 17.52 33.52
CA GLY A 431 -14.96 16.92 34.49
C GLY A 431 -15.12 15.40 34.63
N THR A 432 -15.58 14.74 33.57
CA THR A 432 -15.74 13.28 33.45
C THR A 432 -14.45 12.62 32.94
N ASP A 433 -14.39 11.28 32.92
CA ASP A 433 -13.25 10.51 32.42
C ASP A 433 -13.53 10.01 30.99
N PRO A 434 -12.83 10.50 29.95
CA PRO A 434 -13.13 10.20 28.54
C PRO A 434 -12.85 8.76 28.10
N LEU A 435 -12.49 7.90 29.05
CA LEU A 435 -12.28 6.48 28.85
C LEU A 435 -13.36 5.62 29.52
N ILE A 436 -14.36 6.25 30.16
CA ILE A 436 -15.38 5.62 30.98
C ILE A 436 -16.75 6.24 30.66
N PRO A 437 -17.65 5.53 29.94
CA PRO A 437 -18.94 6.09 29.48
C PRO A 437 -19.96 6.49 30.55
N ASP A 438 -19.62 6.32 31.83
CA ASP A 438 -20.45 6.48 33.03
C ASP A 438 -19.47 6.67 34.19
N THR A 439 -19.00 7.91 34.37
CA THR A 439 -17.91 8.26 35.27
C THR A 439 -18.28 8.02 36.74
N ASP A 440 -19.52 8.30 37.11
CA ASP A 440 -19.99 8.23 38.48
C ASP A 440 -20.63 6.88 38.87
N GLY A 441 -20.92 6.05 37.88
CA GLY A 441 -21.36 4.67 38.00
C GLY A 441 -22.82 4.52 38.41
N ASP A 442 -23.67 5.50 38.10
CA ASP A 442 -25.10 5.47 38.43
C ASP A 442 -25.95 4.68 37.42
N GLY A 443 -25.41 4.41 36.23
CA GLY A 443 -26.03 3.66 35.14
C GLY A 443 -26.65 4.51 34.02
N LEU A 444 -26.51 5.84 34.07
CA LEU A 444 -26.67 6.76 32.94
C LEU A 444 -25.31 7.02 32.30
N LYS A 445 -25.31 7.44 31.04
CA LYS A 445 -24.08 7.87 30.37
C LYS A 445 -23.80 9.34 30.67
N ASP A 446 -22.54 9.73 30.75
CA ASP A 446 -22.16 11.11 31.05
C ASP A 446 -22.74 12.08 29.99
N GLY A 447 -22.79 11.67 28.72
CA GLY A 447 -23.40 12.44 27.63
C GLY A 447 -24.93 12.55 27.66
N ASP A 448 -25.63 11.65 28.33
CA ASP A 448 -27.09 11.69 28.42
C ASP A 448 -27.56 12.68 29.50
N GLU A 449 -26.81 12.81 30.58
CA GLU A 449 -27.22 13.53 31.79
C GLU A 449 -27.41 15.04 31.61
N PRO A 450 -26.52 15.79 30.92
CA PRO A 450 -26.71 17.20 30.65
C PRO A 450 -28.00 17.52 29.89
N HIS A 451 -28.47 16.59 29.03
CA HIS A 451 -29.71 16.77 28.24
C HIS A 451 -30.97 16.80 29.12
N ILE A 452 -30.92 16.16 30.29
CA ILE A 452 -32.01 16.12 31.27
C ILE A 452 -31.71 16.94 32.54
N GLY A 453 -30.58 17.65 32.57
CA GLY A 453 -30.21 18.61 33.62
C GLY A 453 -29.62 17.97 34.87
N LEU A 454 -29.00 16.80 34.72
CA LEU A 454 -28.25 16.09 35.76
C LEU A 454 -26.76 16.43 35.67
N ASP A 455 -25.98 16.02 36.67
CA ASP A 455 -24.54 16.31 36.79
C ASP A 455 -23.77 14.99 36.62
N PRO A 456 -23.03 14.80 35.52
CA PRO A 456 -22.42 13.50 35.17
C PRO A 456 -21.26 13.06 36.07
N THR A 457 -20.93 13.86 37.08
CA THR A 457 -19.90 13.50 38.07
C THR A 457 -20.49 13.13 39.43
N ASN A 458 -21.82 13.06 39.53
CA ASN A 458 -22.53 12.91 40.78
C ASN A 458 -23.79 12.03 40.65
N PRO A 459 -23.81 10.82 41.27
CA PRO A 459 -24.82 9.80 41.01
C PRO A 459 -26.19 10.11 41.67
N GLU A 460 -26.35 11.32 42.23
CA GLU A 460 -27.53 11.79 42.94
C GLU A 460 -27.69 13.31 42.77
N THR A 461 -28.53 13.73 41.83
CA THR A 461 -28.92 15.12 41.62
C THR A 461 -30.31 15.39 42.22
N PHE A 462 -30.54 16.59 42.74
CA PHE A 462 -31.82 16.99 43.38
C PHE A 462 -32.26 16.12 44.57
N ASP A 463 -31.32 15.51 45.30
CA ASP A 463 -31.57 14.56 46.42
C ASP A 463 -32.34 13.28 45.99
N VAL A 464 -32.19 12.86 44.72
CA VAL A 464 -32.71 11.60 44.18
C VAL A 464 -31.61 10.91 43.35
N PRO A 465 -31.49 9.57 43.37
CA PRO A 465 -30.59 8.89 42.45
C PRO A 465 -30.94 9.23 41.00
N ASP A 466 -29.95 9.48 40.17
CA ASP A 466 -30.15 10.02 38.83
C ASP A 466 -30.81 9.00 37.89
N ALA A 467 -30.44 7.71 38.03
CA ALA A 467 -31.19 6.58 37.47
C ALA A 467 -32.68 6.48 37.89
N GLU A 468 -33.11 7.14 38.97
CA GLU A 468 -34.51 7.22 39.41
C GLU A 468 -35.19 8.56 39.07
N HIS A 469 -34.44 9.53 38.52
CA HIS A 469 -34.95 10.86 38.19
C HIS A 469 -35.87 10.81 36.95
N VAL A 470 -37.14 11.15 37.13
CA VAL A 470 -38.12 11.20 36.04
C VAL A 470 -38.22 12.61 35.47
N SER A 471 -37.94 12.76 34.18
CA SER A 471 -38.01 14.03 33.44
C SER A 471 -39.11 14.01 32.37
N ASN A 472 -39.61 15.19 32.00
CA ASN A 472 -40.52 15.35 30.87
C ASN A 472 -39.72 15.83 29.65
N GLN A 473 -39.76 15.06 28.57
CA GLN A 473 -39.00 15.32 27.34
C GLN A 473 -39.96 15.48 26.16
N THR A 474 -39.56 16.31 25.19
CA THR A 474 -40.34 16.54 23.96
C THR A 474 -39.44 16.33 22.75
N ILE A 475 -39.71 15.27 21.99
CA ILE A 475 -39.02 14.96 20.74
C ILE A 475 -39.79 15.64 19.62
N ALA A 476 -39.17 16.68 19.05
CA ALA A 476 -39.79 17.51 18.03
C ALA A 476 -39.90 16.79 16.67
N GLU A 477 -40.77 17.29 15.79
CA GLU A 477 -40.98 16.72 14.45
C GLU A 477 -39.72 16.70 13.58
N ASN A 478 -38.78 17.61 13.84
CA ASN A 478 -37.50 17.73 13.13
C ASN A 478 -36.33 17.05 13.84
N SER A 479 -36.59 16.26 14.88
CA SER A 479 -35.55 15.48 15.57
C SER A 479 -34.93 14.44 14.63
N GLU A 480 -33.61 14.30 14.69
CA GLU A 480 -32.87 13.26 13.96
C GLU A 480 -33.34 11.85 14.37
N ALA A 481 -33.76 11.66 15.63
CA ALA A 481 -34.29 10.39 16.12
C ALA A 481 -35.56 9.94 15.39
N LEU A 482 -36.30 10.86 14.75
CA LEU A 482 -37.54 10.58 14.02
C LEU A 482 -37.39 10.62 12.50
N LYS A 483 -36.18 10.80 11.96
CA LYS A 483 -35.98 11.03 10.51
C LYS A 483 -36.47 9.89 9.61
N GLU A 484 -36.41 8.65 10.06
CA GLU A 484 -36.92 7.50 9.30
C GLU A 484 -38.45 7.47 9.24
N ILE A 485 -39.12 8.09 10.20
CA ILE A 485 -40.58 8.20 10.23
C ILE A 485 -41.01 9.48 9.52
N ASN A 486 -40.37 10.61 9.83
CA ASN A 486 -40.75 11.93 9.35
C ASN A 486 -40.17 12.24 7.96
N THR A 487 -40.27 11.31 7.02
CA THR A 487 -39.85 11.48 5.63
C THR A 487 -40.74 12.47 4.89
N ASP A 488 -40.25 13.04 3.78
CA ASP A 488 -41.00 14.02 2.97
C ASP A 488 -42.29 13.44 2.37
N ASP A 489 -42.29 12.13 2.07
CA ASP A 489 -43.43 11.43 1.49
C ASP A 489 -44.42 10.90 2.55
N ASN A 490 -44.08 10.99 3.84
CA ASN A 490 -44.98 10.55 4.90
C ASN A 490 -46.13 11.57 5.05
N PRO A 491 -47.41 11.15 4.93
CA PRO A 491 -48.58 12.04 5.04
C PRO A 491 -48.78 12.71 6.41
N TYR A 492 -47.95 12.39 7.39
CA TYR A 492 -47.91 13.05 8.68
C TYR A 492 -46.47 13.31 9.14
N LYS A 493 -46.30 14.27 10.04
CA LYS A 493 -45.10 14.41 10.88
C LYS A 493 -45.44 14.03 12.32
N MET A 494 -44.56 13.27 12.96
CA MET A 494 -44.71 12.79 14.33
C MET A 494 -43.89 13.62 15.29
N SER A 495 -44.44 13.92 16.46
CA SER A 495 -43.68 14.34 17.65
C SER A 495 -44.08 13.51 18.86
N ILE A 496 -43.22 13.46 19.87
CA ILE A 496 -43.40 12.64 21.07
C ILE A 496 -43.26 13.53 22.29
N GLU A 497 -44.22 13.46 23.21
CA GLU A 497 -44.04 13.91 24.59
C GLU A 497 -43.92 12.68 25.48
N ILE A 498 -42.84 12.59 26.25
CA ILE A 498 -42.53 11.42 27.06
C ILE A 498 -42.11 11.81 28.47
N GLU A 499 -42.52 10.99 29.44
CA GLU A 499 -42.11 11.06 30.84
C GLU A 499 -41.33 9.77 31.14
N SER A 500 -40.04 9.89 31.45
CA SER A 500 -39.16 8.74 31.67
C SER A 500 -37.93 9.10 32.51
N THR A 501 -37.23 8.09 33.00
CA THR A 501 -35.80 8.21 33.37
C THR A 501 -34.93 8.27 32.10
N GLY A 502 -33.68 8.71 32.23
CA GLY A 502 -32.70 8.76 31.13
C GLY A 502 -33.04 9.73 30.00
N TYR A 503 -32.10 9.94 29.08
CA TYR A 503 -32.30 10.79 27.90
C TYR A 503 -32.88 9.98 26.73
N VAL A 504 -34.14 10.26 26.38
CA VAL A 504 -34.87 9.45 25.39
C VAL A 504 -34.47 9.78 23.97
N GLU A 505 -34.26 11.05 23.63
CA GLU A 505 -34.02 11.44 22.24
C GLU A 505 -32.72 10.84 21.68
N GLY A 506 -31.66 10.78 22.49
CA GLY A 506 -30.40 10.11 22.13
C GLY A 506 -30.50 8.59 22.06
N ASN A 507 -31.39 7.99 22.86
CA ASN A 507 -31.55 6.54 22.98
C ASN A 507 -32.75 5.96 22.23
N LEU A 508 -33.50 6.80 21.50
CA LEU A 508 -34.68 6.39 20.74
C LEU A 508 -34.30 5.88 19.34
N ASN A 509 -34.61 4.62 19.08
CA ASN A 509 -34.62 4.06 17.75
C ASN A 509 -36.06 4.07 17.18
N ALA A 510 -36.31 4.93 16.21
CA ALA A 510 -37.56 4.98 15.45
C ALA A 510 -37.36 4.46 14.03
N ARG A 511 -38.12 3.43 13.65
CA ARG A 511 -38.01 2.82 12.30
C ARG A 511 -39.35 2.48 11.67
N GLU A 512 -39.36 2.42 10.35
CA GLU A 512 -40.50 1.89 9.59
C GLU A 512 -40.63 0.37 9.79
N THR A 513 -41.82 -0.09 10.17
CA THR A 513 -42.08 -1.53 10.29
C THR A 513 -42.41 -2.18 8.95
N SER A 514 -42.21 -3.50 8.87
CA SER A 514 -42.70 -4.30 7.74
C SER A 514 -44.24 -4.25 7.55
N TYR A 515 -44.98 -3.85 8.59
CA TYR A 515 -46.42 -3.65 8.49
C TYR A 515 -46.77 -2.53 7.53
N SER A 516 -46.01 -1.44 7.47
CA SER A 516 -46.24 -0.32 6.55
C SER A 516 -46.50 -0.78 5.11
N ASN A 517 -45.75 -1.78 4.65
CA ASN A 517 -45.92 -2.38 3.33
C ASN A 517 -46.97 -3.50 3.30
N ALA A 518 -47.01 -4.36 4.33
CA ALA A 518 -47.92 -5.50 4.38
C ALA A 518 -49.41 -5.09 4.46
N ILE A 519 -49.70 -3.94 5.07
CA ILE A 519 -51.05 -3.39 5.22
C ILE A 519 -51.27 -2.10 4.43
N LYS A 520 -50.42 -1.82 3.42
CA LYS A 520 -50.56 -0.66 2.52
C LYS A 520 -51.88 -0.72 1.74
N ASN A 521 -52.91 -0.14 2.32
CA ASN A 521 -54.27 -0.05 1.81
C ASN A 521 -54.96 1.18 2.41
N ASP A 522 -56.24 1.38 2.11
CA ASP A 522 -57.02 2.53 2.59
C ASP A 522 -57.24 2.59 4.14
N ALA A 523 -56.70 1.64 4.91
CA ALA A 523 -56.85 1.52 6.37
C ALA A 523 -55.62 1.98 7.18
N ILE A 524 -54.51 2.36 6.54
CA ILE A 524 -53.33 2.96 7.18
C ILE A 524 -53.02 4.31 6.51
N LEU A 525 -52.65 5.30 7.31
CA LEU A 525 -52.15 6.58 6.85
C LEU A 525 -50.65 6.66 7.16
N GLY A 526 -49.83 6.66 6.12
CA GLY A 526 -48.38 6.82 6.24
C GLY A 526 -47.65 5.61 6.80
N ILE A 527 -46.50 5.87 7.39
CA ILE A 527 -45.61 4.86 7.98
C ILE A 527 -46.25 4.28 9.27
N ALA A 528 -46.11 2.98 9.49
CA ALA A 528 -46.33 2.35 10.80
C ALA A 528 -45.00 2.32 11.56
N PRO A 529 -44.82 3.19 12.58
CA PRO A 529 -43.57 3.32 13.31
C PRO A 529 -43.40 2.19 14.34
N GLU A 530 -42.17 1.76 14.55
CA GLU A 530 -41.72 1.05 15.75
C GLU A 530 -40.73 1.94 16.48
N LEU A 531 -41.00 2.14 17.78
CA LEU A 531 -40.23 3.00 18.66
C LEU A 531 -39.66 2.12 19.76
N THR A 532 -38.33 2.11 19.90
CA THR A 532 -37.62 1.36 20.95
C THR A 532 -36.65 2.31 21.64
N CYS A 533 -36.70 2.39 22.97
CA CYS A 533 -35.66 3.03 23.78
C CYS A 533 -34.77 1.94 24.37
N ASP A 534 -33.58 2.33 24.80
CA ASP A 534 -32.69 1.46 25.57
C ASP A 534 -33.25 1.19 27.00
N ASN A 535 -32.44 0.54 27.84
CA ASN A 535 -32.86 0.19 29.20
C ASN A 535 -32.70 1.34 30.21
N SER A 536 -32.01 2.42 29.86
CA SER A 536 -31.90 3.61 30.72
C SER A 536 -33.24 4.38 30.73
N CYS A 537 -34.03 4.27 29.66
CA CYS A 537 -35.37 4.86 29.55
C CYS A 537 -36.47 4.04 30.25
N ASN A 538 -36.76 4.30 31.53
CA ASN A 538 -37.96 3.76 32.17
C ASN A 538 -39.17 4.67 31.91
N ILE A 539 -39.94 4.35 30.87
CA ILE A 539 -41.05 5.17 30.39
C ILE A 539 -42.28 5.01 31.29
N SER A 540 -42.68 6.09 31.96
CA SER A 540 -43.89 6.14 32.78
C SER A 540 -45.11 6.62 32.00
N LYS A 541 -44.90 7.48 30.99
CA LYS A 541 -45.97 8.02 30.13
C LYS A 541 -45.42 8.40 28.76
N VAL A 542 -46.21 8.14 27.71
CA VAL A 542 -45.90 8.56 26.34
C VAL A 542 -47.15 9.12 25.65
N VAL A 543 -46.98 10.21 24.91
CA VAL A 543 -48.00 10.83 24.07
C VAL A 543 -47.41 11.02 22.67
N LEU A 544 -47.92 10.25 21.72
CA LEU A 544 -47.57 10.39 20.30
C LEU A 544 -48.51 11.39 19.63
N LYS A 545 -47.95 12.39 18.96
CA LYS A 545 -48.70 13.40 18.21
C LYS A 545 -48.41 13.25 16.74
N PHE A 546 -49.47 13.21 15.93
CA PHE A 546 -49.40 13.08 14.48
C PHE A 546 -49.99 14.33 13.84
N ASN A 547 -49.16 15.11 13.17
CA ASN A 547 -49.53 16.28 12.40
C ASN A 547 -49.73 15.86 10.94
N ILE A 548 -50.98 15.62 10.55
CA ILE A 548 -51.35 15.12 9.22
C ILE A 548 -51.41 16.29 8.23
N ALA A 549 -50.78 16.14 7.07
CA ALA A 549 -50.80 17.18 6.04
C ALA A 549 -52.22 17.41 5.48
N ASP A 550 -52.56 18.69 5.24
CA ASP A 550 -53.93 19.14 4.91
C ASP A 550 -54.58 18.40 3.72
N GLU A 551 -53.79 17.99 2.72
CA GLU A 551 -54.28 17.25 1.56
C GLU A 551 -54.85 15.87 1.90
N PHE A 552 -54.47 15.31 3.05
CA PHE A 552 -55.02 14.06 3.60
C PHE A 552 -56.19 14.30 4.57
N VAL A 553 -56.53 15.56 4.87
CA VAL A 553 -57.55 15.96 5.84
C VAL A 553 -58.90 16.32 5.18
N ASP A 554 -59.01 16.27 3.85
CA ASP A 554 -60.20 16.80 3.14
C ASP A 554 -61.45 15.89 3.15
N ASN A 555 -62.56 16.45 3.66
CA ASN A 555 -63.79 15.74 4.03
C ASN A 555 -64.97 16.02 3.06
N GLU A 556 -64.98 15.35 1.91
CA GLU A 556 -66.06 15.55 0.92
C GLU A 556 -67.19 14.48 0.85
N LEU A 557 -67.22 13.42 1.67
CA LEU A 557 -68.10 12.27 1.36
C LEU A 557 -69.50 12.26 2.01
N ASN A 558 -69.76 12.98 3.10
CA ASN A 558 -71.10 13.09 3.72
C ASN A 558 -71.91 11.77 3.77
N LEU A 559 -71.26 10.64 4.14
CA LEU A 559 -71.81 9.28 3.97
C LEU A 559 -72.77 8.85 5.10
N PHE A 560 -72.76 9.51 6.26
CA PHE A 560 -73.60 9.19 7.42
C PHE A 560 -74.22 10.45 8.05
N PRO A 561 -75.14 11.14 7.34
CA PRO A 561 -75.69 12.41 7.80
C PRO A 561 -76.59 12.31 9.05
N ASP A 562 -76.99 11.11 9.47
CA ASP A 562 -77.96 10.91 10.56
C ASP A 562 -77.33 10.46 11.91
N GLU A 563 -76.00 10.31 11.99
CA GLU A 563 -75.26 9.91 13.21
C GLU A 563 -74.26 11.03 13.61
N PRO A 564 -74.59 11.92 14.57
CA PRO A 564 -73.81 13.12 14.88
C PRO A 564 -72.37 12.83 15.34
N ASP A 565 -72.16 11.70 16.01
CA ASP A 565 -70.86 11.28 16.54
C ASP A 565 -69.92 10.77 15.44
N LEU A 566 -70.45 10.52 14.23
CA LEU A 566 -69.74 9.99 13.07
C LEU A 566 -69.72 10.98 11.90
N GLN A 567 -70.30 12.17 12.07
CA GLN A 567 -70.16 13.26 11.10
C GLN A 567 -68.75 13.85 11.17
N GLY A 568 -68.03 13.84 10.05
CA GLY A 568 -66.74 14.53 9.93
C GLY A 568 -65.53 13.64 9.61
N LEU A 569 -65.62 12.33 9.79
CA LEU A 569 -64.47 11.43 9.66
C LEU A 569 -64.53 10.62 8.38
N LYS A 570 -63.86 11.11 7.35
CA LYS A 570 -63.68 10.39 6.09
C LYS A 570 -62.43 9.52 6.20
N ARG A 571 -62.58 8.34 6.83
CA ARG A 571 -61.55 7.31 7.02
C ARG A 571 -60.55 7.61 8.15
N LEU A 572 -60.61 6.79 9.19
CA LEU A 572 -59.59 5.79 9.53
C LEU A 572 -60.14 4.97 10.69
N THR A 573 -59.79 3.69 10.68
CA THR A 573 -60.02 2.77 11.79
C THR A 573 -59.46 3.41 13.06
N ILE A 574 -60.30 3.60 14.08
CA ILE A 574 -59.87 4.24 15.34
C ILE A 574 -58.91 3.25 15.99
N PHE A 575 -57.73 3.63 16.45
CA PHE A 575 -56.91 2.70 17.22
C PHE A 575 -57.15 2.92 18.71
N LYS A 576 -57.53 1.85 19.42
CA LYS A 576 -57.69 1.84 20.87
C LYS A 576 -56.54 1.10 21.50
N TYR A 577 -55.96 1.68 22.54
CA TYR A 577 -54.99 0.98 23.38
C TYR A 577 -55.72 -0.05 24.26
N PHE A 578 -55.31 -1.30 24.13
CA PHE A 578 -55.79 -2.42 24.95
C PHE A 578 -54.72 -2.72 26.00
N GLU A 579 -54.92 -2.19 27.22
CA GLU A 579 -53.98 -2.35 28.35
C GLU A 579 -53.69 -3.82 28.67
N ASP A 580 -54.66 -4.71 28.48
CA ASP A 580 -54.53 -6.15 28.73
C ASP A 580 -53.62 -6.87 27.72
N MET A 581 -53.47 -6.28 26.53
CA MET A 581 -52.61 -6.79 25.47
C MET A 581 -51.35 -5.95 25.27
N ASN A 582 -51.26 -4.79 25.92
CA ASN A 582 -50.22 -3.78 25.69
C ASN A 582 -50.08 -3.41 24.20
N MET A 583 -51.20 -3.33 23.48
CA MET A 583 -51.24 -3.12 22.04
C MET A 583 -52.23 -2.03 21.64
N LEU A 584 -51.85 -1.20 20.67
CA LEU A 584 -52.75 -0.26 20.00
C LEU A 584 -53.41 -1.01 18.82
N LEU A 585 -54.73 -1.27 18.90
CA LEU A 585 -55.44 -2.05 17.87
C LEU A 585 -56.54 -1.24 17.17
N PRO A 586 -56.78 -1.47 15.88
CA PRO A 586 -57.86 -0.84 15.15
C PRO A 586 -59.23 -1.32 15.63
N ILE A 587 -60.19 -0.39 15.79
CA ILE A 587 -61.62 -0.58 16.04
C ILE A 587 -62.46 0.05 14.93
#